data_AF-A0AAC9NUQ2-F1
#
_entry.id   AF-A0AAC9NUQ2-F1
#
_cell.length_a   1.000
_cell.length_b   1.000
_cell.length_c   1.000
_cell.angle_alpha   90.00
_cell.angle_beta   90.00
_cell.angle_gamma   90.00
#
_symmetry.space_group_name_H-M   'P 1'
#
loop_
_entity.id
_entity.type
_entity.pdbx_description
1 polymer ?
#
loop_
_entity_poly.entity_id
_entity_poly.type
_entity_poly.pdbx_seq_one_letter_code
_entity_poly.pdbx_strand_id
1 'polypeptide(L)'
;MSFLRWFFSGIVVSLLIVLVGVLGNGDTFVSRATAEDTAKPYHGNITKIEKTYTRVEFDLSKKTHLLRKSRMDYYIAQAKQADKRGWDYKRDQMIERVENMLAHHLTQYAQESDATAVNYASAR
;
A
#
# COMPACT_ATOMS: atom_id res chain seq x y z
N MET A 1 -49.77 33.36 -10.19
CA MET A 1 -48.36 33.63 -9.82
C MET A 1 -47.87 32.69 -8.71
N SER A 2 -47.87 31.37 -8.91
CA SER A 2 -47.30 30.40 -7.93
C SER A 2 -46.23 29.49 -8.51
N PHE A 3 -46.32 29.16 -9.81
CA PHE A 3 -45.35 28.30 -10.47
C PHE A 3 -43.94 28.90 -10.52
N LEU A 4 -43.86 30.21 -10.84
CA LEU A 4 -42.58 30.92 -10.90
C LEU A 4 -41.89 30.98 -9.51
N ARG A 5 -42.65 31.18 -8.42
CA ARG A 5 -42.13 31.14 -7.04
C ARG A 5 -41.60 29.75 -6.67
N TRP A 6 -42.26 28.68 -7.09
CA TRP A 6 -41.81 27.30 -6.85
C TRP A 6 -40.52 26.98 -7.62
N PHE A 7 -40.43 27.40 -8.88
CA PHE A 7 -39.22 27.22 -9.69
C PHE A 7 -38.01 27.96 -9.11
N PHE A 8 -38.19 29.22 -8.73
CA PHE A 8 -37.14 30.00 -8.07
C PHE A 8 -36.75 29.41 -6.71
N SER A 9 -37.72 28.92 -5.93
CA SER A 9 -37.43 28.24 -4.65
C SER A 9 -36.61 26.97 -4.85
N GLY A 10 -36.91 26.14 -5.85
CA GLY A 10 -36.14 24.92 -6.15
C GLY A 10 -34.70 25.22 -6.59
N ILE A 11 -34.52 26.27 -7.39
CA ILE A 11 -33.19 26.73 -7.83
C ILE A 11 -32.37 27.27 -6.65
N VAL A 12 -32.97 28.05 -5.75
CA VAL A 12 -32.26 28.60 -4.58
C VAL A 12 -31.87 27.49 -3.60
N VAL A 13 -32.74 26.51 -3.37
CA VAL A 13 -32.43 25.37 -2.48
C VAL A 13 -31.33 24.49 -3.07
N SER A 14 -31.37 24.21 -4.38
CA SER A 14 -30.31 23.43 -5.05
C SER A 14 -28.97 24.18 -5.07
N LEU A 15 -28.97 25.50 -5.31
CA LEU A 15 -27.77 26.33 -5.17
C LEU A 15 -27.22 26.34 -3.74
N LEU A 16 -28.07 26.37 -2.72
CA LEU A 16 -27.65 26.27 -1.32
C LEU A 16 -27.02 24.92 -0.99
N ILE A 17 -27.59 23.82 -1.49
CA ILE A 17 -27.02 22.47 -1.32
C ILE A 17 -25.66 22.37 -2.02
N VAL A 18 -25.52 22.94 -3.22
CA VAL A 18 -24.23 22.99 -3.92
C VAL A 18 -23.24 23.90 -3.18
N LEU A 19 -23.66 25.03 -2.62
CA LEU A 19 -22.79 25.89 -1.81
C LEU A 19 -22.32 25.21 -0.52
N VAL A 20 -23.22 24.52 0.20
CA VAL A 20 -22.85 23.73 1.38
C VAL A 20 -22.00 22.52 0.99
N GLY A 21 -22.23 21.91 -0.17
CA GLY A 21 -21.41 20.83 -0.70
C GLY A 21 -20.03 21.27 -1.17
N VAL A 22 -19.90 22.44 -1.80
CA VAL A 22 -18.63 22.97 -2.33
C VAL A 22 -17.80 23.64 -1.23
N LEU A 23 -18.44 24.29 -0.24
CA LEU A 23 -17.76 24.82 0.95
C LEU A 23 -17.53 23.73 2.02
N GLY A 24 -18.37 22.69 2.05
CA GLY A 24 -18.27 21.58 3.01
C GLY A 24 -17.36 20.43 2.56
N ASN A 25 -17.02 20.32 1.28
CA ASN A 25 -16.02 19.37 0.77
C ASN A 25 -14.59 19.97 0.80
N GLY A 26 -14.24 20.62 1.90
CA GLY A 26 -12.89 21.15 2.16
C GLY A 26 -12.10 20.37 3.22
N ASP A 27 -12.77 19.68 4.14
CA ASP A 27 -12.12 18.78 5.10
C ASP A 27 -13.19 17.85 5.68
N THR A 28 -13.50 16.78 4.94
CA THR A 28 -14.06 15.58 5.55
C THR A 28 -13.21 15.23 6.76
N PHE A 29 -13.84 15.10 7.92
CA PHE A 29 -13.27 14.65 9.20
C PHE A 29 -12.49 13.33 9.05
N VAL A 30 -11.30 13.40 8.47
CA VAL A 30 -10.20 12.52 8.84
C VAL A 30 -9.64 13.20 10.07
N SER A 31 -9.81 12.55 11.22
CA SER A 31 -9.16 12.97 12.45
C SER A 31 -7.70 13.27 12.11
N ARG A 32 -7.32 14.56 12.06
CA ARG A 32 -5.93 15.01 12.19
C ARG A 32 -5.56 14.74 13.65
N ALA A 33 -5.49 13.46 14.01
CA ALA A 33 -4.79 13.02 15.19
C ALA A 33 -3.32 13.27 14.89
N THR A 34 -2.83 14.40 15.41
CA THR A 34 -1.43 14.77 15.57
C THR A 34 -0.60 14.66 14.29
N ALA A 35 -0.42 15.79 13.60
CA ALA A 35 0.76 16.04 12.79
C ALA A 35 1.99 16.24 13.70
N GLU A 36 2.21 15.30 14.61
CA GLU A 36 3.37 15.25 15.48
C GLU A 36 4.23 14.10 14.96
N ASP A 37 5.33 14.50 14.35
CA ASP A 37 6.44 13.67 13.91
C ASP A 37 6.36 13.01 12.52
N THR A 38 6.20 13.84 11.48
CA THR A 38 6.58 13.47 10.09
C THR A 38 8.07 13.11 9.92
N ALA A 39 8.89 13.25 10.97
CA ALA A 39 10.30 12.89 10.98
C ALA A 39 10.62 11.65 11.83
N LYS A 40 9.62 10.96 12.40
CA LYS A 40 9.89 9.76 13.18
C LYS A 40 10.48 8.69 12.26
N PRO A 41 11.69 8.17 12.54
CA PRO A 41 12.18 7.01 11.81
C PRO A 41 11.21 5.85 12.01
N TYR A 42 10.91 5.13 10.92
CA TYR A 42 10.12 3.90 11.00
C TYR A 42 10.76 2.90 11.96
N HIS A 43 9.95 2.05 12.59
CA HIS A 43 10.44 0.99 13.45
C HIS A 43 11.54 0.17 12.78
N GLY A 44 12.57 -0.22 13.54
CA GLY A 44 13.77 -0.88 13.01
C GLY A 44 13.49 -2.14 12.18
N ASN A 45 12.42 -2.87 12.50
CA ASN A 45 11.99 -4.04 11.74
C ASN A 45 11.53 -3.68 10.31
N ILE A 46 10.87 -2.53 10.13
CA ILE A 46 10.48 -2.03 8.80
C ILE A 46 11.75 -1.69 8.01
N THR A 47 12.67 -0.94 8.61
CA THR A 47 13.92 -0.55 7.95
C THR A 47 14.76 -1.78 7.57
N LYS A 48 14.79 -2.81 8.43
CA LYS A 48 15.48 -4.08 8.16
C LYS A 48 14.85 -4.81 6.97
N ILE A 49 13.52 -4.97 6.95
CA ILE A 49 12.85 -5.70 5.88
C ILE A 49 12.97 -4.97 4.54
N GLU A 50 12.90 -3.63 4.52
CA GLU A 50 13.09 -2.84 3.31
C GLU A 50 14.51 -2.97 2.75
N LYS A 51 15.53 -2.97 3.61
CA LYS A 51 16.91 -3.20 3.20
C LYS A 51 17.09 -4.58 2.58
N THR A 52 16.50 -5.62 3.15
CA THR A 52 16.53 -6.97 2.58
C THR A 52 15.78 -7.01 1.25
N TYR A 53 14.57 -6.47 1.21
CA TYR A 53 13.73 -6.43 0.01
C TYR A 53 14.40 -5.71 -1.17
N THR A 54 15.07 -4.59 -0.92
CA THR A 54 15.77 -3.81 -1.96
C THR A 54 16.95 -4.56 -2.59
N ARG A 55 17.50 -5.56 -1.89
CA ARG A 55 18.60 -6.40 -2.38
C ARG A 55 18.13 -7.59 -3.21
N VAL A 56 16.84 -7.86 -3.22
CA VAL A 56 16.26 -9.00 -3.92
C VAL A 56 15.91 -8.58 -5.34
N GLU A 57 16.39 -9.36 -6.31
CA GLU A 57 16.08 -9.15 -7.71
C GLU A 57 14.77 -9.86 -8.08
N PHE A 58 13.88 -9.12 -8.75
CA PHE A 58 12.63 -9.65 -9.28
C PHE A 58 12.65 -9.56 -10.80
N ASP A 59 12.56 -10.71 -11.47
CA ASP A 59 12.35 -10.77 -12.91
C ASP A 59 10.92 -10.32 -13.28
N LEU A 60 10.77 -9.06 -13.67
CA LEU A 60 9.46 -8.49 -14.00
C LEU A 60 8.85 -9.06 -15.29
N SER A 61 9.63 -9.78 -16.11
CA SER A 61 9.08 -10.48 -17.28
C SER A 61 8.21 -11.67 -16.88
N LYS A 62 8.48 -12.28 -15.71
CA LYS A 62 7.68 -13.37 -15.15
C LYS A 62 6.51 -12.81 -14.33
N LYS A 63 5.28 -13.12 -14.75
CA LYS A 63 4.04 -12.74 -14.05
C LYS A 63 4.05 -13.08 -12.56
N THR A 64 4.59 -14.24 -12.19
CA THR A 64 4.68 -14.69 -10.78
C THR A 64 5.56 -13.77 -9.93
N HIS A 65 6.70 -13.35 -10.47
CA HIS A 65 7.62 -12.44 -9.78
C HIS A 65 6.99 -11.05 -9.64
N LEU A 66 6.36 -10.54 -10.72
CA LEU A 66 5.65 -9.26 -10.68
C LEU A 66 4.56 -9.24 -9.60
N LEU A 67 3.70 -10.27 -9.56
CA LEU A 67 2.64 -10.39 -8.55
C LEU A 67 3.21 -10.48 -7.14
N ARG A 68 4.29 -11.24 -6.95
CA ARG A 68 4.95 -11.36 -5.65
C ARG A 68 5.53 -10.03 -5.18
N LYS A 69 6.25 -9.33 -6.06
CA LYS A 69 6.77 -7.98 -5.80
C LYS A 69 5.65 -7.02 -5.40
N SER A 70 4.58 -6.95 -6.18
CA SER A 70 3.43 -6.07 -5.89
C SER A 70 2.77 -6.36 -4.54
N ARG A 71 2.64 -7.65 -4.16
CA ARG A 71 2.11 -8.03 -2.84
C ARG A 71 3.02 -7.58 -1.71
N MET A 72 4.33 -7.71 -1.87
CA MET A 72 5.31 -7.30 -0.87
C MET A 72 5.34 -5.79 -0.70
N ASP A 73 5.31 -5.03 -1.80
CA ASP A 73 5.16 -3.57 -1.80
C ASP A 73 3.92 -3.15 -0.99
N TYR A 74 2.79 -3.83 -1.21
CA TYR A 74 1.54 -3.58 -0.48
C TYR A 74 1.66 -3.83 1.03
N TYR A 75 2.28 -4.94 1.45
CA TYR A 75 2.44 -5.24 2.87
C TYR A 75 3.43 -4.32 3.57
N ILE A 76 4.54 -3.94 2.91
CA ILE A 76 5.48 -2.94 3.44
C ILE A 76 4.77 -1.60 3.63
N ALA A 77 3.96 -1.17 2.65
CA ALA A 77 3.18 0.07 2.78
C ALA A 77 2.19 0.02 3.94
N GLN A 78 1.50 -1.11 4.14
CA GLN A 78 0.61 -1.29 5.29
C GLN A 78 1.36 -1.31 6.63
N ALA A 79 2.54 -1.94 6.70
CA ALA A 79 3.38 -1.94 7.89
C ALA A 79 3.77 -0.50 8.28
N LYS A 80 4.18 0.31 7.31
CA LYS A 80 4.48 1.74 7.50
C LYS A 80 3.28 2.55 8.00
N GLN A 81 2.09 2.28 7.47
CA GLN A 81 0.86 2.93 7.94
C GLN A 81 0.48 2.50 9.36
N ALA A 82 0.64 1.21 9.68
CA ALA A 82 0.39 0.69 11.03
C ALA A 82 1.37 1.30 12.04
N ASP A 83 2.65 1.42 11.68
CA ASP A 83 3.68 2.03 12.52
C ASP A 83 3.40 3.50 12.82
N LYS A 84 3.01 4.28 11.80
CA LYS A 84 2.56 5.67 11.98
C LYS A 84 1.36 5.82 12.90
N ARG A 85 0.50 4.80 12.97
CA ARG A 85 -0.69 4.77 13.84
C ARG A 85 -0.40 4.17 15.23
N GLY A 86 0.82 3.72 15.51
CA GLY A 86 1.17 3.02 16.75
C GLY A 86 0.53 1.63 16.87
N TRP A 87 0.16 1.00 15.75
CA TRP A 87 -0.46 -0.33 15.73
C TRP A 87 0.60 -1.43 15.61
N ASP A 88 1.29 -1.72 16.73
CA ASP A 88 2.43 -2.64 16.76
C ASP A 88 2.09 -4.05 16.23
N TYR A 89 1.01 -4.65 16.72
CA TYR A 89 0.58 -5.99 16.29
C TYR A 89 0.34 -6.06 14.77
N LYS A 90 -0.32 -5.04 14.20
CA LYS A 90 -0.61 -5.01 12.76
C LYS A 90 0.66 -4.77 11.96
N ARG A 91 1.55 -3.91 12.43
CA ARG A 91 2.87 -3.69 11.82
C ARG A 91 3.62 -5.02 11.74
N ASP A 92 3.76 -5.71 12.85
CA ASP A 92 4.57 -6.93 12.94
C ASP A 92 3.97 -8.06 12.10
N GLN A 93 2.64 -8.20 12.09
CA GLN A 93 1.95 -9.14 11.20
C GLN A 93 2.21 -8.86 9.70
N MET A 94 2.23 -7.59 9.29
CA MET A 94 2.52 -7.25 7.89
C MET A 94 4.00 -7.52 7.54
N ILE A 95 4.91 -7.26 8.47
CA ILE A 95 6.34 -7.58 8.31
C ILE A 95 6.54 -9.08 8.17
N GLU A 96 5.93 -9.89 9.03
CA GLU A 96 6.02 -11.35 8.98
C GLU A 96 5.54 -11.91 7.63
N ARG A 97 4.48 -11.35 7.06
CA ARG A 97 4.01 -11.73 5.72
C ARG A 97 5.06 -11.44 4.65
N VAL A 98 5.75 -10.31 4.73
CA VAL A 98 6.84 -9.97 3.80
C VAL A 98 8.02 -10.91 3.99
N GLU A 99 8.40 -11.21 5.23
CA GLU A 99 9.48 -12.15 5.55
C GLU A 99 9.20 -13.54 4.99
N ASN A 100 7.99 -14.06 5.18
CA ASN A 100 7.58 -15.35 4.64
C ASN A 100 7.60 -15.36 3.10
N MET A 101 7.17 -14.26 2.46
CA MET A 101 7.24 -14.15 1.00
C MET A 101 8.68 -14.04 0.48
N LEU A 102 9.56 -13.35 1.18
CA LEU A 102 10.99 -13.30 0.86
C LEU A 102 11.62 -14.67 0.97
N ALA A 103 11.42 -15.37 2.09
CA ALA A 103 11.97 -16.70 2.32
C ALA A 103 11.51 -17.68 1.24
N HIS A 104 10.21 -17.65 0.90
CA HIS A 104 9.67 -18.47 -0.18
C HIS A 104 10.23 -18.06 -1.56
N HIS A 105 10.42 -16.77 -1.81
CA HIS A 105 10.98 -16.31 -3.07
C HIS A 105 12.43 -16.77 -3.27
N LEU A 106 13.25 -16.63 -2.23
CA LEU A 106 14.67 -17.00 -2.27
C LEU A 106 14.86 -18.50 -2.41
N THR A 107 14.05 -19.30 -1.73
CA THR A 107 14.08 -20.77 -1.85
C THR A 107 13.65 -21.23 -3.24
N GLN A 108 12.59 -20.64 -3.81
CA GLN A 108 12.19 -20.94 -5.19
C GLN A 108 13.25 -20.52 -6.21
N TYR A 109 13.86 -19.34 -6.03
CA TYR A 109 14.90 -18.88 -6.94
C TYR A 109 16.14 -19.79 -6.93
N ALA A 110 16.58 -20.23 -5.75
CA ALA A 110 17.67 -21.20 -5.62
C ALA A 110 17.36 -22.51 -6.36
N GLN A 111 16.12 -23.00 -6.27
CA GLN A 111 15.69 -24.20 -7.00
C GLN A 111 15.63 -23.98 -8.52
N GLU A 112 15.16 -22.82 -8.99
CA GLU A 112 15.13 -22.49 -10.42
C GLU A 112 16.55 -22.41 -11.01
N SER A 113 17.51 -21.81 -10.29
CA SER A 113 18.91 -21.75 -10.74
C SER A 113 19.55 -23.13 -10.83
N ASP A 114 19.31 -23.99 -9.84
CA ASP A 114 19.86 -25.35 -9.81
C ASP A 114 19.28 -26.21 -10.96
N ALA A 115 17.96 -26.15 -11.17
CA ALA A 115 17.31 -26.86 -12.26
C ALA A 115 17.83 -26.40 -13.64
N THR A 116 18.06 -25.10 -13.79
CA THR A 116 18.61 -24.54 -15.04
C THR A 116 20.03 -25.05 -15.27
N ALA A 117 20.89 -25.08 -14.25
CA ALA A 117 22.26 -25.58 -14.35
C ALA A 117 22.31 -27.08 -14.73
N VAL A 118 21.45 -27.91 -14.12
CA VAL A 118 21.35 -29.34 -14.44
C VAL A 118 20.94 -29.56 -15.90
N ASN A 119 19.96 -28.81 -16.41
CA ASN A 119 19.51 -28.93 -17.80
C ASN A 119 20.60 -28.55 -18.82
N TYR A 120 21.46 -27.59 -18.52
CA TYR A 120 22.61 -27.27 -19.38
C TYR A 120 23.70 -28.33 -19.32
N ALA A 121 23.90 -28.98 -18.16
CA ALA A 121 24.89 -30.04 -18.01
C ALA A 121 24.46 -31.35 -18.70
N SER A 122 23.16 -31.66 -18.76
CA SER A 122 22.64 -32.87 -19.42
C SER A 122 22.44 -32.74 -20.93
N ALA A 123 22.46 -31.52 -21.47
CA ALA A 123 22.36 -31.26 -22.91
C ALA A 123 23.71 -31.28 -23.64
N ARG A 124 24.81 -31.64 -22.95
CA ARG A 124 26.16 -31.84 -23.49
C ARG A 124 26.51 -33.32 -23.56
#